data_AF-A0A6G7X3U5-F1
#
_entry.id   AF-A0A6G7X3U5-F1
#
_cell.length_a   1.000
_cell.length_b   1.000
_cell.length_c   1.000
_cell.angle_alpha   90.00
_cell.angle_beta   90.00
_cell.angle_gamma   90.00
#
_symmetry.space_group_name_H-M   'P 1'
#
loop_
_entity.id
_entity.type
_entity.pdbx_description
1 polymer ?
#
loop_
_entity_poly.entity_id
_entity_poly.type
_entity_poly.pdbx_seq_one_letter_code
_entity_poly.pdbx_strand_id
1 'polypeptide(L)' 'MNKTEVTLRVSEKSGIKQDDARKVLDAFEEVLSDRLFYCISKAFYKTYSMTNCTKNKNSK' A
#
# COMPACT_ATOMS: atom_id res chain seq x y z
N MET A 1 18.25 2.35 -0.91
CA MET A 1 18.47 3.26 0.23
C MET A 1 17.93 2.55 1.47
N ASN A 2 18.70 2.44 2.54
CA ASN A 2 18.21 1.77 3.77
C ASN A 2 17.31 2.72 4.57
N LYS A 3 16.45 2.19 5.45
CA LYS A 3 15.43 2.96 6.18
C LYS A 3 16.07 4.06 7.06
N THR A 4 17.20 3.77 7.68
CA THR A 4 17.97 4.73 8.49
C THR A 4 18.45 5.93 7.66
N GLU A 5 18.97 5.68 6.46
CA GLU A 5 19.44 6.72 5.54
C GLU A 5 18.29 7.58 5.02
N VAL A 6 17.11 6.97 4.77
CA VAL A 6 15.89 7.71 4.40
C VAL A 6 15.46 8.64 5.54
N THR A 7 15.36 8.11 6.77
CA THR A 7 14.97 8.89 7.96
C THR A 7 15.92 10.06 8.19
N LEU A 8 17.23 9.83 8.07
CA LEU A 8 18.26 10.87 8.22
C LEU A 8 18.04 11.99 7.21
N ARG A 9 17.91 11.66 5.92
CA ARG A 9 17.72 12.65 4.85
C ARG A 9 16.40 13.41 4.96
N VAL A 10 15.33 12.74 5.36
CA VAL A 10 14.02 13.38 5.57
C VAL A 10 14.10 14.34 6.74
N SER A 11 14.70 13.92 7.86
CA SER A 11 14.94 14.78 9.03
C SER A 11 15.77 16.01 8.66
N GLU A 12 16.90 15.83 7.98
CA GLU A 12 17.76 16.94 7.54
C GLU A 12 17.04 17.92 6.61
N LYS A 13 16.28 17.43 5.63
CA LYS A 13 15.61 18.29 4.63
C LYS A 13 14.38 19.00 5.16
N SER A 14 13.68 18.40 6.12
CA SER A 14 12.42 18.96 6.65
C SER A 14 12.58 19.69 7.98
N GLY A 15 13.74 19.56 8.63
CA GLY A 15 14.00 20.18 9.93
C GLY A 15 13.27 19.52 11.10
N ILE A 16 12.61 18.38 10.87
CA ILE A 16 11.96 17.60 11.93
C ILE A 16 12.96 16.68 12.62
N LYS A 17 12.73 16.38 13.90
CA LYS A 17 13.56 15.43 14.65
C LYS A 17 13.53 14.05 14.00
N GLN A 18 14.64 13.33 14.06
CA GLN A 18 14.74 11.98 13.46
C GLN A 18 13.67 11.02 13.98
N ASP A 19 13.35 11.06 15.27
CA ASP A 19 12.31 10.22 15.85
C ASP A 19 10.93 10.52 15.26
N ASP A 20 10.64 11.79 14.99
CA ASP A 20 9.37 12.20 14.39
C ASP A 20 9.34 11.88 12.90
N ALA A 21 10.47 12.07 12.19
CA ALA A 21 10.62 11.60 10.80
C ALA A 21 10.38 10.09 10.69
N ARG A 22 10.88 9.30 11.64
CA ARG A 22 10.68 7.86 11.69
C ARG A 22 9.21 7.50 11.87
N LYS A 23 8.52 8.10 12.84
CA LYS A 23 7.07 7.87 13.07
C LYS A 23 6.24 8.18 11.82
N VAL A 24 6.56 9.29 11.14
CA VAL A 24 5.86 9.69 9.92
C VAL A 24 6.11 8.68 8.80
N LEU A 25 7.36 8.25 8.60
CA LEU A 25 7.70 7.25 7.58
C LEU A 25 7.03 5.90 7.87
N ASP A 26 6.99 5.46 9.12
CA ASP A 26 6.31 4.23 9.53
C ASP A 26 4.80 4.30 9.25
N ALA A 27 4.14 5.42 9.59
CA ALA A 27 2.73 5.62 9.28
C ALA A 27 2.45 5.67 7.77
N PHE A 28 3.35 6.26 6.98
CA PHE A 28 3.26 6.24 5.51
C PHE A 28 3.38 4.82 4.95
N GLU A 29 4.30 4.00 5.47
CA GLU A 29 4.43 2.59 5.06
C GLU A 29 3.14 1.79 5.35
N GLU A 30 2.51 2.01 6.50
CA GLU A 30 1.26 1.36 6.88
C GLU A 30 0.11 1.77 5.94
N VAL A 31 -0.10 3.07 5.74
CA VAL A 31 -1.15 3.59 4.84
C VAL A 31 -0.96 3.09 3.40
N LEU A 32 0.28 3.04 2.92
CA LEU A 32 0.57 2.52 1.58
C LEU A 32 0.34 1.01 1.49
N SER A 33 0.68 0.26 2.53
CA SER A 33 0.45 -1.19 2.61
C SER A 33 -1.05 -1.51 2.59
N ASP A 34 -1.85 -0.79 3.36
CA ASP A 34 -3.31 -0.92 3.38
C ASP A 34 -3.93 -0.57 2.04
N ARG A 35 -3.43 0.48 1.37
CA ARG A 35 -3.92 0.88 0.06
C ARG A 35 -3.56 -0.13 -1.02
N LEU A 36 -2.35 -0.70 -0.96
CA LEU A 36 -1.92 -1.78 -1.85
C LEU A 36 -2.78 -3.02 -1.63
N PHE A 37 -3.02 -3.40 -0.37
CA PHE A 37 -3.92 -4.49 -0.03
C PHE A 37 -5.32 -4.24 -0.60
N TYR A 38 -5.90 -3.06 -0.40
CA TYR A 38 -7.20 -2.70 -0.95
C TYR A 38 -7.26 -2.79 -2.48
N CYS A 39 -6.23 -2.30 -3.17
CA CYS A 39 -6.12 -2.38 -4.63
C CYS A 39 -6.03 -3.83 -5.11
N ILE A 40 -5.21 -4.66 -4.47
CA ILE A 40 -5.05 -6.09 -4.79
C ILE A 40 -6.37 -6.82 -4.53
N SER A 41 -6.98 -6.65 -3.35
CA SER A 41 -8.26 -7.27 -3.01
C SER A 41 -9.38 -6.87 -3.97
N LYS A 42 -9.45 -5.59 -4.40
CA LYS A 42 -10.41 -5.17 -5.43
C LYS A 42 -10.12 -5.75 -6.80
N ALA A 43 -8.86 -5.82 -7.21
CA ALA A 43 -8.48 -6.43 -8.49
C ALA A 43 -8.83 -7.93 -8.51
N PHE A 44 -8.52 -8.65 -7.42
CA PHE A 44 -8.90 -10.05 -7.23
C PHE A 44 -10.41 -10.23 -7.20
N TYR A 45 -11.16 -9.42 -6.46
CA TYR A 45 -12.62 -9.50 -6.43
C TYR A 45 -13.24 -9.25 -7.81
N LYS A 46 -12.69 -8.31 -8.58
CA LYS A 46 -13.15 -8.02 -9.94
C LYS A 46 -12.86 -9.15 -10.92
N THR A 47 -11.68 -9.78 -10.87
CA THR A 47 -11.39 -10.93 -11.73
C THR A 47 -12.21 -12.16 -11.32
N TYR A 48 -12.39 -12.41 -10.03
CA TYR A 48 -13.17 -13.55 -9.52
C TYR A 48 -14.67 -13.43 -9.81
N SER A 49 -15.24 -12.21 -9.72
CA SER A 49 -16.64 -11.98 -10.10
C SER A 49 -16.85 -12.11 -11.61
N MET A 50 -15.91 -11.66 -12.44
CA MET A 50 -15.97 -11.82 -13.89
C MET A 50 -15.89 -13.29 -14.33
N THR A 51 -15.05 -14.12 -13.70
CA THR A 51 -14.95 -15.55 -14.01
C THR A 51 -16.20 -16.32 -13.59
N ASN A 52 -16.84 -15.95 -12.47
CA ASN A 52 -18.12 -16.55 -12.05
C ASN A 52 -19.30 -16.09 -12.93
N CYS A 53 -19.35 -14.82 -13.37
CA CYS A 53 -20.38 -14.36 -14.31
C CYS A 53 -20.32 -15.08 -15.67
N THR A 54 -19.12 -15.42 -16.14
CA THR A 54 -18.95 -16.13 -17.42
C THR A 54 -19.31 -17.61 -17.31
N LYS A 55 -19.04 -18.26 -16.16
CA LYS A 55 -19.46 -19.66 -15.91
C LYS A 55 -20.98 -19.85 -15.89
N ASN A 56 -21.73 -18.84 -15.44
CA ASN A 56 -23.20 -18.94 -15.34
C ASN A 56 -23.95 -18.66 -16.65
N LYS A 57 -23.26 -18.25 -17.73
CA LYS A 57 -23.86 -18.02 -19.05
C LYS A 57 -23.87 -19.24 -19.97
N ASN A 58 -23.08 -20.27 -19.67
CA ASN A 58 -23.01 -21.51 -20.46
C ASN A 58 -23.87 -22.65 -19.85
N SER A 59 -24.74 -22.35 -18.89
CA SER A 59 -25.65 -23.31 -18.24
C SER A 59 -27.12 -22.96 -18.49
N LYS A 60 -27.45 -22.63 -19.74
CA LYS A 60 -28.83 -22.56 -20.26
C LYS A 60 -28.90 -23.24 -21.61
#